data_AF-A0A383EF62-F1
#
_entry.id   AF-A0A383EF62-F1
#
_cell.length_a   1.000
_cell.length_b   1.000
_cell.length_c   1.000
_cell.angle_alpha   90.00
_cell.angle_beta   90.00
_cell.angle_gamma   90.00
#
_symmetry.space_group_name_H-M   'P 1'
#
loop_
_entity.id
_entity.type
_entity.pdbx_description
1 polymer ?
#
loop_
_entity_poly.entity_id
_entity_poly.type
_entity_poly.pdbx_seq_one_letter_code
_entity_poly.pdbx_strand_id
1 'polypeptide(L)'
;MKELFFRKYSFILFVCLSVTLLAERPAPNRMQAQIESAAMKLWLEGKPTFIYKKSNSSSLRNYRSSSSVSIVLVDSSRNGYGMVAGNTTPLSYHPENGFIMAYRQWIRDDPTVSGYVGAAFSETGERFVTYSHLNFVEPAEVMGRYPSAVGGIEYPYIVWNEYTQTGSGGGENGGRPFYTWDQGYYDGG
;
A
#
# COMPACT_ATOMS: atom_id res chain seq x y z
N MET A 1 -29.70 41.76 51.83
CA MET A 1 -28.48 42.47 51.37
C MET A 1 -27.24 41.58 51.19
N LYS A 2 -27.12 40.38 51.81
CA LYS A 2 -25.93 39.51 51.65
C LYS A 2 -25.90 38.66 50.36
N GLU A 3 -27.07 38.26 49.85
CA GLU A 3 -27.23 37.46 48.62
C GLU A 3 -26.75 38.17 47.33
N LEU A 4 -26.99 39.48 47.21
CA LEU A 4 -26.63 40.25 46.02
C LEU A 4 -25.11 40.49 45.91
N PHE A 5 -24.41 40.47 47.04
CA PHE A 5 -22.95 40.62 47.10
C PHE A 5 -22.29 39.35 46.57
N PHE A 6 -22.65 38.17 47.08
CA PHE A 6 -22.08 36.90 46.64
C PHE A 6 -22.25 36.63 45.14
N ARG A 7 -23.40 37.03 44.56
CA ARG A 7 -23.68 36.82 43.14
C ARG A 7 -22.80 37.67 42.20
N LYS A 8 -22.40 38.88 42.62
CA LYS A 8 -21.49 39.74 41.83
C LYS A 8 -20.05 39.24 41.88
N TYR A 9 -19.57 38.80 43.04
CA TYR A 9 -18.22 38.24 43.16
C TYR A 9 -18.11 36.87 42.48
N SER A 10 -19.17 36.04 42.53
CA SER A 10 -19.19 34.76 41.80
C SER A 10 -19.15 34.94 40.29
N PHE A 11 -19.80 35.98 39.74
CA PHE A 11 -19.76 36.27 38.31
C PHE A 11 -18.39 36.81 37.87
N ILE A 12 -17.77 37.68 38.69
CA ILE A 12 -16.42 38.19 38.43
C ILE A 12 -15.39 37.04 38.50
N LEU A 13 -15.53 36.12 39.45
CA LEU A 13 -14.64 34.95 39.54
C LEU A 13 -14.77 34.03 38.32
N PHE A 14 -15.98 33.82 37.80
CA PHE A 14 -16.22 32.99 36.62
C PHE A 14 -15.67 33.62 35.33
N VAL A 15 -15.78 34.95 35.18
CA VAL A 15 -15.20 35.67 34.05
C VAL A 15 -13.66 35.62 34.11
N CYS A 16 -13.06 35.81 35.29
CA CYS A 16 -11.60 35.68 35.44
C CYS A 16 -11.08 34.27 35.17
N LEU A 17 -11.83 33.21 35.54
CA LEU A 17 -11.45 31.82 35.26
C LEU A 17 -11.59 31.44 33.78
N SER A 18 -12.48 32.12 33.03
CA SER A 18 -12.66 31.88 31.59
C SER A 18 -11.53 32.48 30.73
N VAL A 19 -10.84 33.52 31.21
CA VAL A 19 -9.74 34.17 30.48
C VAL A 19 -8.40 33.43 30.65
N THR A 20 -8.25 32.61 31.68
CA THR A 20 -7.03 31.80 31.90
C THR A 20 -7.04 30.45 31.17
N LEU A 21 -8.10 30.13 30.43
CA LEU A 21 -8.20 28.96 29.55
C LEU A 21 -8.02 29.35 28.07
N LEU A 22 -7.08 30.23 27.75
CA LEU A 22 -6.42 30.11 26.45
C LEU A 22 -5.51 28.89 26.56
N ALA A 23 -6.02 27.74 26.10
CA ALA A 23 -5.17 26.63 25.76
C ALA A 23 -4.25 27.09 24.63
N GLU A 24 -3.04 27.52 24.97
CA GLU A 24 -1.95 27.57 24.00
C GLU A 24 -1.91 26.19 23.38
N ARG A 25 -2.30 26.10 22.10
CA ARG A 25 -1.94 24.94 21.28
C ARG A 25 -0.46 25.16 21.02
N PRO A 26 0.47 24.47 21.71
CA PRO A 26 1.86 24.57 21.33
C PRO A 26 1.90 24.23 19.84
N ALA A 27 2.47 25.12 19.03
CA ALA A 27 2.74 24.79 17.64
C ALA A 27 3.44 23.44 17.65
N PRO A 28 3.03 22.46 16.81
CA PRO A 28 3.62 21.14 16.84
C PRO A 28 5.12 21.31 16.67
N ASN A 29 5.86 21.14 17.76
CA ASN A 29 7.30 21.13 17.70
C ASN A 29 7.58 19.86 16.91
N ARG A 30 8.05 20.04 15.67
CA ARG A 30 8.55 18.92 14.87
C ARG A 30 9.60 18.28 15.76
N MET A 31 9.28 17.13 16.35
CA MET A 31 10.28 16.29 16.96
C MET A 31 11.17 15.89 15.80
N GLN A 32 12.23 16.68 15.57
CA GLN A 32 13.49 16.14 15.09
C GLN A 32 13.99 15.28 16.24
N ALA A 33 13.31 14.16 16.48
CA ALA A 33 14.07 12.96 16.74
C ALA A 33 15.02 12.91 15.54
N GLN A 34 16.27 13.26 15.79
CA GLN A 34 17.34 12.72 14.99
C GLN A 34 17.17 11.23 15.17
N ILE A 35 16.33 10.64 14.30
CA ILE A 35 16.37 9.23 14.01
C ILE A 35 17.80 9.10 13.53
N GLU A 36 18.68 8.74 14.46
CA GLU A 36 19.93 8.12 14.12
C GLU A 36 19.50 7.05 13.14
N SER A 37 19.80 7.25 11.85
CA SER A 37 19.32 6.36 10.83
C SER A 37 19.84 5.00 11.29
N ALA A 38 18.96 4.12 11.78
CA ALA A 38 19.32 2.73 11.94
C ALA A 38 19.76 2.37 10.54
N ALA A 39 21.09 2.29 10.34
CA ALA A 39 21.71 2.34 9.03
C ALA A 39 20.92 1.37 8.19
N MET A 40 20.11 1.89 7.25
CA MET A 40 19.10 1.08 6.59
C MET A 40 19.90 -0.07 6.00
N LYS A 41 19.69 -1.26 6.55
CA LYS A 41 20.48 -2.42 6.16
C LYS A 41 19.96 -2.73 4.77
N LEU A 42 20.58 -2.11 3.78
CA LEU A 42 20.28 -2.32 2.39
C LEU A 42 20.59 -3.80 2.20
N TRP A 43 19.54 -4.59 2.03
CA TRP A 43 19.70 -5.95 1.56
C TRP A 43 20.37 -5.80 0.20
N LEU A 44 21.66 -6.10 0.16
CA LEU A 44 22.40 -6.06 -1.08
C LEU A 44 21.77 -7.15 -1.94
N GLU A 45 21.04 -6.75 -2.99
CA GLU A 45 20.51 -7.70 -3.95
C GLU A 45 21.64 -8.62 -4.41
N GLY A 46 21.33 -9.91 -4.52
CA GLY A 46 22.26 -10.87 -5.11
C GLY A 46 22.68 -10.40 -6.51
N LYS A 47 23.84 -10.88 -6.98
CA LYS A 47 24.35 -10.54 -8.32
C LYS A 47 23.23 -10.71 -9.36
N PRO A 48 22.93 -9.69 -10.17
CA PRO A 48 21.87 -9.79 -11.17
C PRO A 48 22.17 -10.95 -12.10
N THR A 49 21.22 -11.86 -12.23
CA THR A 49 21.31 -12.91 -13.24
C THR A 49 21.08 -12.24 -14.59
N PHE A 50 22.05 -12.33 -15.50
CA PHE A 50 21.90 -11.81 -16.85
C PHE A 50 20.79 -12.59 -17.59
N ILE A 51 19.58 -12.03 -17.62
CA ILE A 51 18.55 -12.49 -18.54
C ILE A 51 18.90 -11.93 -19.92
N TYR A 52 19.21 -12.81 -20.86
CA TYR A 52 19.61 -12.47 -22.22
C TYR A 52 18.62 -11.46 -22.86
N LYS A 53 19.10 -10.23 -23.09
CA LYS A 53 18.38 -9.08 -23.66
C LYS A 53 18.16 -9.18 -25.18
N LYS A 54 17.98 -10.39 -25.71
CA LYS A 54 17.66 -10.59 -27.14
C LYS A 54 16.55 -11.61 -27.31
N SER A 55 15.31 -11.22 -26.98
CA SER A 55 14.18 -11.71 -27.76
C SER A 55 13.14 -10.61 -27.92
N ASN A 56 13.18 -9.92 -29.06
CA ASN A 56 12.01 -9.23 -29.59
C ASN A 56 11.11 -10.27 -30.28
N SER A 57 10.63 -11.26 -29.51
CA SER A 57 9.64 -12.22 -29.97
C SER A 57 8.31 -11.81 -29.34
N SER A 58 7.34 -11.44 -30.18
CA SER A 58 5.94 -11.28 -29.78
C SER A 58 5.26 -12.61 -29.42
N SER A 59 5.93 -13.74 -29.64
CA SER A 59 5.44 -15.07 -29.26
C SER A 59 5.80 -15.41 -27.82
N LEU A 60 4.86 -16.07 -27.13
CA LEU A 60 5.04 -16.71 -25.82
C LEU A 60 6.37 -17.47 -25.81
N ARG A 61 7.27 -17.07 -24.90
CA ARG A 61 8.54 -17.75 -24.70
C ARG A 61 8.25 -19.10 -24.05
N ASN A 62 8.12 -20.14 -24.87
CA ASN A 62 8.05 -21.52 -24.40
C ASN A 62 9.44 -21.93 -23.89
N TYR A 63 9.65 -21.87 -22.58
CA TYR A 63 10.83 -22.47 -21.97
C TYR A 63 10.75 -23.99 -22.20
N ARG A 64 11.82 -24.60 -22.74
CA ARG A 64 11.88 -26.07 -22.82
C ARG A 64 11.71 -26.62 -21.42
N SER A 65 10.88 -27.66 -21.29
CA SER A 65 10.72 -28.46 -20.07
C SER A 65 11.98 -29.27 -19.78
N SER A 66 13.12 -28.61 -19.57
CA SER A 66 14.26 -29.19 -18.86
C SER A 66 13.98 -29.00 -17.37
N SER A 67 13.05 -29.81 -16.85
CA SER A 67 12.79 -30.23 -15.46
C SER A 67 12.88 -29.27 -14.25
N SER A 68 13.11 -27.96 -14.40
CA SER A 68 13.20 -27.04 -13.24
C SER A 68 12.57 -25.66 -13.45
N VAL A 69 11.80 -25.47 -14.53
CA VAL A 69 11.07 -24.23 -14.80
C VAL A 69 9.58 -24.55 -14.93
N SER A 70 8.78 -23.97 -14.04
CA SER A 70 7.32 -23.95 -14.13
C SER A 70 6.85 -22.60 -14.66
N ILE A 71 5.80 -22.62 -15.49
CA ILE A 71 5.13 -21.42 -15.99
C ILE A 71 3.66 -21.57 -15.58
N VAL A 72 3.18 -20.60 -14.81
CA VAL A 72 1.82 -20.61 -14.28
C VAL A 72 1.12 -19.34 -14.74
N LEU A 73 -0.07 -19.49 -15.31
CA LEU A 73 -0.94 -18.35 -15.58
C LEU A 73 -1.56 -17.89 -14.26
N VAL A 74 -1.34 -16.64 -13.89
CA VAL A 74 -1.93 -16.03 -12.68
C VAL A 74 -3.22 -15.31 -13.04
N ASP A 75 -3.14 -14.25 -13.85
CA ASP A 75 -4.31 -13.48 -14.30
C ASP A 75 -3.99 -12.75 -15.63
N SER A 76 -4.82 -11.75 -15.99
CA SER A 76 -4.49 -10.70 -16.96
C SER A 76 -4.15 -9.39 -16.24
N SER A 77 -3.01 -8.79 -16.57
CA SER A 77 -2.54 -7.53 -15.97
C SER A 77 -2.36 -6.41 -16.99
N ARG A 78 -2.73 -5.18 -16.61
CA ARG A 78 -2.44 -3.94 -17.34
C ARG A 78 -1.03 -3.46 -17.01
N ASN A 79 -0.17 -3.39 -18.03
CA ASN A 79 1.26 -3.05 -17.89
C ASN A 79 2.10 -4.10 -17.12
N GLY A 80 1.62 -5.34 -17.05
CA GLY A 80 2.37 -6.48 -16.52
C GLY A 80 2.37 -6.60 -14.99
N TYR A 81 3.06 -7.64 -14.50
CA TYR A 81 3.11 -8.03 -13.08
C TYR A 81 4.28 -7.39 -12.32
N GLY A 82 5.09 -6.55 -12.97
CA GLY A 82 6.44 -6.26 -12.52
C GLY A 82 6.89 -4.82 -12.72
N MET A 83 7.24 -4.17 -11.61
CA MET A 83 8.17 -3.05 -11.49
C MET A 83 8.05 -1.93 -12.53
N VAL A 84 6.91 -1.25 -12.60
CA VAL A 84 6.88 0.05 -13.30
C VAL A 84 7.89 1.03 -12.63
N ALA A 85 8.18 0.82 -11.34
CA ALA A 85 9.25 1.50 -10.60
C ALA A 85 10.06 0.49 -9.78
N GLY A 86 11.38 0.71 -9.66
CA GLY A 86 12.29 -0.15 -8.89
C GLY A 86 12.01 -0.22 -7.39
N ASN A 87 11.12 0.64 -6.89
CA ASN A 87 10.70 0.67 -5.49
C ASN A 87 9.47 -0.21 -5.18
N THR A 88 8.93 -0.92 -6.18
CA THR A 88 7.78 -1.81 -5.97
C THR A 88 8.22 -3.25 -5.76
N THR A 89 7.56 -3.94 -4.84
CA THR A 89 7.81 -5.35 -4.53
C THR A 89 6.56 -6.15 -4.87
N PRO A 90 6.29 -6.48 -6.15
CA PRO A 90 5.03 -7.07 -6.58
C PRO A 90 4.89 -8.56 -6.21
N LEU A 91 5.94 -9.22 -5.74
CA LEU A 91 5.92 -10.61 -5.29
C LEU A 91 6.69 -10.71 -3.97
N SER A 92 6.08 -11.35 -2.99
CA SER A 92 6.68 -11.64 -1.69
C SER A 92 6.52 -13.12 -1.37
N TYR A 93 7.45 -13.66 -0.59
CA TYR A 93 7.46 -15.04 -0.15
C TYR A 93 7.58 -15.08 1.38
N HIS A 94 6.71 -15.86 2.01
CA HIS A 94 6.76 -16.19 3.42
C HIS A 94 7.06 -17.70 3.58
N PRO A 95 8.04 -18.12 4.39
CA PRO A 95 8.44 -19.53 4.49
C PRO A 95 7.33 -20.50 4.89
N GLU A 96 6.37 -20.04 5.69
CA GLU A 96 5.29 -20.88 6.22
C GLU A 96 4.00 -20.77 5.40
N ASN A 97 3.82 -19.68 4.65
CA ASN A 97 2.55 -19.37 3.96
C ASN A 97 2.68 -19.44 2.44
N GLY A 98 3.87 -19.27 1.87
CA GLY A 98 4.11 -19.29 0.43
C GLY A 98 4.17 -17.90 -0.20
N PHE A 99 3.69 -17.79 -1.43
CA PHE A 99 3.80 -16.62 -2.30
C PHE A 99 2.56 -15.74 -2.26
N ILE A 100 2.77 -14.43 -2.17
CA ILE A 100 1.75 -13.41 -2.38
C ILE A 100 2.21 -12.44 -3.45
N MET A 101 1.34 -12.18 -4.42
CA MET A 101 1.59 -11.30 -5.55
C MET A 101 0.58 -10.16 -5.57
N ALA A 102 1.02 -8.98 -6.00
CA ALA A 102 0.20 -7.81 -6.23
C ALA A 102 0.42 -7.29 -7.66
N TYR A 103 -0.66 -6.91 -8.35
CA TYR A 103 -0.58 -6.46 -9.73
C TYR A 103 -1.74 -5.53 -10.11
N ARG A 104 -1.60 -4.88 -11.26
CA ARG A 104 -2.65 -4.07 -11.88
C ARG A 104 -3.57 -4.97 -12.69
N GLN A 105 -4.66 -5.42 -12.10
CA GLN A 105 -5.60 -6.27 -12.77
C GLN A 105 -6.19 -5.57 -14.00
N TRP A 106 -6.23 -6.28 -15.13
CA TRP A 106 -6.78 -5.76 -16.38
C TRP A 106 -8.28 -5.47 -16.24
N ILE A 107 -8.69 -4.25 -16.60
CA ILE A 107 -10.09 -3.85 -16.70
C ILE A 107 -10.53 -4.02 -18.14
N ARG A 108 -11.52 -4.89 -18.39
CA ARG A 108 -11.97 -5.22 -19.74
C ARG A 108 -12.69 -4.04 -20.40
N ASP A 109 -13.46 -3.29 -19.62
CA ASP A 109 -14.39 -2.30 -20.14
C ASP A 109 -13.76 -0.91 -20.33
N ASP A 110 -12.56 -0.70 -19.79
CA ASP A 110 -11.81 0.54 -19.97
C ASP A 110 -10.31 0.23 -20.14
N PRO A 111 -9.79 0.25 -21.38
CA PRO A 111 -8.37 0.05 -21.65
C PRO A 111 -7.56 1.34 -21.51
N THR A 112 -8.12 2.46 -21.05
CA THR A 112 -7.38 3.72 -20.86
C THR A 112 -6.90 3.88 -19.43
N VAL A 113 -7.55 3.20 -18.49
CA VAL A 113 -7.20 3.20 -17.07
C VAL A 113 -6.01 2.29 -16.76
N SER A 114 -5.43 2.48 -15.57
CA SER A 114 -4.26 1.76 -15.12
C SER A 114 -4.51 0.33 -14.67
N GLY A 115 -5.78 -0.07 -14.52
CA GLY A 115 -6.19 -1.34 -13.92
C GLY A 115 -6.60 -1.20 -12.46
N TYR A 116 -7.38 -2.18 -11.98
CA TYR A 116 -7.69 -2.33 -10.56
C TYR A 116 -6.50 -2.89 -9.80
N VAL A 117 -6.55 -2.85 -8.47
CA VAL A 117 -5.59 -3.61 -7.66
C VAL A 117 -6.08 -5.06 -7.60
N GLY A 118 -5.24 -5.96 -8.07
CA GLY A 118 -5.41 -7.41 -7.91
C GLY A 118 -4.30 -8.00 -7.07
N ALA A 119 -4.60 -9.15 -6.47
CA ALA A 119 -3.61 -9.96 -5.77
C ALA A 119 -3.72 -11.43 -6.18
N ALA A 120 -2.70 -12.20 -5.86
CA ALA A 120 -2.75 -13.64 -6.04
C ALA A 120 -1.90 -14.36 -5.00
N PHE A 121 -2.45 -15.40 -4.40
CA PHE A 121 -1.81 -16.21 -3.37
C PHE A 121 -1.51 -17.63 -3.88
N SER A 122 -0.39 -18.20 -3.44
CA SER A 122 -0.05 -19.60 -3.69
C SER A 122 0.87 -20.14 -2.61
N GLU A 123 0.51 -21.25 -1.97
CA GLU A 123 1.39 -21.94 -1.02
C GLU A 123 2.68 -22.45 -1.68
N THR A 124 2.58 -22.97 -2.91
CA THR A 124 3.65 -23.72 -3.58
C THR A 124 4.26 -23.00 -4.78
N GLY A 125 3.57 -21.98 -5.32
CA GLY A 125 3.91 -21.32 -6.57
C GLY A 125 3.47 -22.08 -7.83
N GLU A 126 2.82 -23.24 -7.69
CA GLU A 126 2.34 -24.05 -8.83
C GLU A 126 0.93 -23.63 -9.32
N ARG A 127 0.11 -23.10 -8.41
CA ARG A 127 -1.23 -22.61 -8.71
C ARG A 127 -1.56 -21.42 -7.83
N PHE A 128 -2.11 -20.37 -8.43
CA PHE A 128 -2.48 -19.15 -7.73
C PHE A 128 -3.99 -18.98 -7.62
N VAL A 129 -4.46 -18.63 -6.43
CA VAL A 129 -5.81 -18.11 -6.19
C VAL A 129 -5.76 -16.60 -6.38
N THR A 130 -6.68 -16.03 -7.16
CA THR A 130 -6.66 -14.59 -7.49
C THR A 130 -7.74 -13.83 -6.75
N TYR A 131 -7.39 -12.62 -6.31
CA TYR A 131 -8.28 -11.67 -5.66
C TYR A 131 -8.36 -10.42 -6.53
N SER A 132 -9.59 -10.00 -6.83
CA SER A 132 -9.88 -9.00 -7.86
C SER A 132 -10.45 -7.74 -7.23
N HIS A 133 -10.24 -6.59 -7.88
CA HIS A 133 -10.91 -5.34 -7.54
C HIS A 133 -10.75 -4.95 -6.05
N LEU A 134 -9.55 -5.10 -5.50
CA LEU A 134 -9.24 -4.86 -4.07
C LEU A 134 -9.37 -3.40 -3.65
N ASN A 135 -9.39 -2.48 -4.60
CA ASN A 135 -9.50 -1.04 -4.39
C ASN A 135 -10.93 -0.51 -4.60
N PHE A 136 -11.97 -1.31 -4.38
CA PHE A 136 -13.37 -0.98 -4.65
C PHE A 136 -13.98 0.15 -3.81
N VAL A 137 -13.26 0.67 -2.81
CA VAL A 137 -13.79 1.63 -1.81
C VAL A 137 -13.24 3.03 -2.04
N GLU A 138 -14.14 4.01 -2.07
CA GLU A 138 -13.85 5.45 -2.05
C GLU A 138 -12.99 5.86 -0.84
N PRO A 139 -12.16 6.92 -0.93
CA PRO A 139 -12.33 8.13 -1.74
C PRO A 139 -11.38 8.27 -2.95
N ALA A 140 -10.79 7.16 -3.43
CA ALA A 140 -9.80 7.19 -4.50
C ALA A 140 -10.40 6.88 -5.88
N GLU A 141 -9.63 7.10 -6.96
CA GLU A 141 -10.09 6.90 -8.35
C GLU A 141 -10.33 5.43 -8.73
N VAL A 142 -10.10 4.48 -7.82
CA VAL A 142 -10.23 3.04 -8.07
C VAL A 142 -9.26 2.62 -9.19
N MET A 143 -8.12 3.32 -9.28
CA MET A 143 -7.10 3.14 -10.31
C MET A 143 -5.74 2.92 -9.65
N GLY A 144 -5.49 1.66 -9.29
CA GLY A 144 -4.30 1.23 -8.56
C GLY A 144 -2.99 1.58 -9.27
N ARG A 145 -1.99 2.01 -8.50
CA ARG A 145 -0.64 2.34 -8.97
C ARG A 145 0.40 1.71 -8.07
N TYR A 146 1.44 1.18 -8.69
CA TYR A 146 2.62 0.65 -7.98
C TYR A 146 2.28 -0.39 -6.89
N PRO A 147 1.44 -1.40 -7.18
CA PRO A 147 1.06 -2.39 -6.19
C PRO A 147 2.29 -3.19 -5.73
N SER A 148 2.37 -3.42 -4.42
CA SER A 148 3.40 -4.20 -3.75
C SER A 148 2.76 -5.16 -2.77
N ALA A 149 3.34 -6.35 -2.64
CA ALA A 149 2.91 -7.39 -1.73
C ALA A 149 3.91 -7.52 -0.57
N VAL A 150 3.40 -7.75 0.63
CA VAL A 150 4.20 -8.03 1.83
C VAL A 150 3.61 -9.27 2.49
N GLY A 151 4.41 -10.34 2.54
CA GLY A 151 4.07 -11.53 3.32
C GLY A 151 4.29 -11.27 4.81
N GLY A 152 3.24 -10.85 5.53
CA GLY A 152 3.28 -10.70 6.98
C GLY A 152 3.23 -12.06 7.71
N ILE A 153 3.44 -12.05 9.02
CA ILE A 153 3.43 -13.29 9.82
C ILE A 153 2.04 -13.95 9.80
N GLU A 154 1.00 -13.17 10.09
CA GLU A 154 -0.38 -13.66 10.15
C GLU A 154 -1.14 -13.41 8.85
N TYR A 155 -0.96 -12.22 8.25
CA TYR A 155 -1.75 -11.77 7.11
C TYR A 155 -0.86 -11.31 5.95
N PRO A 156 -1.29 -11.53 4.69
CA PRO A 156 -0.71 -10.84 3.55
C PRO A 156 -1.19 -9.39 3.53
N TYR A 157 -0.31 -8.48 3.12
CA TYR A 157 -0.67 -7.08 2.87
C TYR A 157 -0.40 -6.74 1.42
N ILE A 158 -1.37 -6.06 0.81
CA ILE A 158 -1.23 -5.46 -0.51
C ILE A 158 -1.23 -3.96 -0.31
N VAL A 159 -0.19 -3.29 -0.81
CA VAL A 159 0.01 -1.84 -0.66
C VAL A 159 0.10 -1.22 -2.05
N TRP A 160 -0.55 -0.08 -2.25
CA TRP A 160 -0.53 0.63 -3.53
C TRP A 160 -0.73 2.13 -3.32
N ASN A 161 -0.59 2.89 -4.39
CA ASN A 161 -0.93 4.30 -4.44
C ASN A 161 -2.08 4.52 -5.43
N GLU A 162 -2.86 5.56 -5.23
CA GLU A 162 -3.84 6.05 -6.21
C GLU A 162 -3.75 7.57 -6.28
N TYR A 163 -4.23 8.15 -7.38
CA TYR A 163 -4.55 9.56 -7.32
C TYR A 163 -5.70 9.77 -6.36
N THR A 164 -5.58 10.85 -5.62
CA THR A 164 -6.61 11.31 -4.70
C THR A 164 -6.91 12.77 -5.06
N GLN A 165 -7.89 13.39 -4.40
CA GLN A 165 -8.18 14.80 -4.61
C GLN A 165 -6.92 15.68 -4.42
N THR A 166 -6.80 16.74 -5.23
CA THR A 166 -5.71 17.71 -5.14
C THR A 166 -5.56 18.23 -3.69
N GLY A 167 -4.34 18.18 -3.16
CA GLY A 167 -4.04 18.59 -1.78
C GLY A 167 -4.12 17.47 -0.72
N SER A 168 -4.52 16.25 -1.10
CA SER A 168 -4.45 15.07 -0.23
C SER A 168 -3.19 14.24 -0.54
N GLY A 169 -2.35 13.96 0.45
CA GLY A 169 -1.23 13.01 0.32
C GLY A 169 0.03 13.51 -0.41
N GLY A 170 -0.03 14.68 -1.06
CA GLY A 170 1.12 15.40 -1.62
C GLY A 170 1.21 15.36 -3.15
N GLY A 171 1.82 16.39 -3.77
CA GLY A 171 1.92 16.53 -5.22
C GLY A 171 0.65 17.08 -5.91
N GLU A 172 0.73 17.29 -7.23
CA GLU A 172 -0.32 17.93 -8.04
C GLU A 172 -1.60 17.09 -8.14
N ASN A 173 -1.45 15.76 -8.20
CA ASN A 173 -2.56 14.80 -8.28
C ASN A 173 -2.87 14.14 -6.92
N GLY A 174 -2.37 14.74 -5.84
CA GLY A 174 -2.34 14.09 -4.52
C GLY A 174 -1.64 12.73 -4.53
N GLY A 175 -2.01 11.90 -3.56
CA GLY A 175 -1.63 10.48 -3.50
C GLY A 175 -1.33 10.02 -2.09
N ARG A 176 -2.05 9.00 -1.63
CA ARG A 176 -1.80 8.34 -0.34
C ARG A 176 -1.43 6.88 -0.56
N PRO A 177 -0.61 6.30 0.33
CA PRO A 177 -0.50 4.85 0.39
C PRO A 177 -1.82 4.28 0.89
N PHE A 178 -2.34 3.31 0.14
CA PHE A 178 -3.47 2.47 0.51
C PHE A 178 -2.97 1.06 0.75
N TYR A 179 -3.68 0.33 1.60
CA TYR A 179 -3.39 -1.07 1.82
C TYR A 179 -4.66 -1.86 2.12
N THR A 180 -4.60 -3.16 1.86
CA THR A 180 -5.61 -4.14 2.25
C THR A 180 -4.93 -5.39 2.77
N TRP A 181 -5.67 -6.18 3.53
CA TRP A 181 -5.29 -7.49 4.04
C TRP A 181 -6.51 -8.40 4.05
N ASP A 182 -6.29 -9.70 4.04
CA ASP A 182 -7.35 -10.70 4.16
C ASP A 182 -7.52 -11.07 5.64
N GLN A 183 -8.75 -10.99 6.16
CA GLN A 183 -9.05 -11.35 7.56
C GLN A 183 -9.07 -12.85 7.81
N GLY A 184 -9.20 -13.67 6.77
CA GLY A 184 -9.10 -15.12 6.83
C GLY A 184 -7.68 -15.65 6.65
N TYR A 185 -6.65 -14.84 6.91
CA TYR A 185 -5.22 -15.17 6.74
C TYR A 185 -4.80 -15.20 5.27
N TYR A 186 -3.99 -16.16 4.84
CA TYR A 186 -3.44 -16.20 3.47
C TYR A 186 -4.35 -16.87 2.44
N ASP A 187 -5.25 -17.76 2.87
CA ASP A 187 -6.19 -18.52 2.04
C ASP A 187 -7.65 -18.20 2.43
N GLY A 188 -7.88 -16.98 2.96
CA GLY A 188 -9.09 -16.62 3.67
C GLY A 188 -10.34 -16.49 2.82
N GLY A 189 -10.19 -16.05 1.56
CA GLY A 189 -11.29 -15.96 0.60
C GLY A 189 -12.24 -14.80 0.86
#